data_AF-A0A162UT77-F1
#
_entry.id   AF-A0A162UT77-F1
#
_cell.length_a   1.000
_cell.length_b   1.000
_cell.length_c   1.000
_cell.angle_alpha   90.00
_cell.angle_beta   90.00
_cell.angle_gamma   90.00
#
_symmetry.space_group_name_H-M   'P 1'
#
loop_
_entity.id
_entity.type
_entity.pdbx_description
1 polymer ?
#
loop_
_entity_poly.entity_id
_entity_poly.type
_entity_poly.pdbx_seq_one_letter_code
_entity_poly.pdbx_strand_id
1 'polypeptide(L)' 'MTGRTATGENSSEYSFNKHSTAPNTESKPHRCNGHLEDVLTGVSKLPMDFAKPFSAFLSCLKSNPGQEPSRYVPAKPEEP' A
#
# COMPACT_ATOMS: atom_id res chain seq x y z
N MET A 1 -55.99 11.02 -35.77
CA MET A 1 -54.99 10.13 -36.40
C MET A 1 -53.66 10.34 -35.68
N THR A 2 -53.36 9.49 -34.71
CA THR A 2 -52.10 9.53 -33.94
C THR A 2 -51.18 8.42 -34.44
N GLY A 3 -50.02 8.80 -34.99
CA GLY A 3 -48.94 7.90 -35.42
C GLY A 3 -47.68 8.12 -34.58
N ARG A 4 -47.02 7.02 -34.20
CA ARG A 4 -45.84 6.87 -33.34
C ARG A 4 -44.52 7.21 -34.05
N THR A 5 -43.49 7.61 -33.31
CA THR A 5 -42.11 7.04 -33.35
C THR A 5 -41.32 7.34 -32.05
N ALA A 6 -40.53 6.36 -31.61
CA ALA A 6 -39.53 6.36 -30.51
C ALA A 6 -38.37 7.36 -30.80
N THR A 7 -37.41 7.74 -29.94
CA THR A 7 -36.56 7.03 -28.95
C THR A 7 -35.75 8.17 -28.26
N GLY A 8 -35.65 8.27 -26.94
CA GLY A 8 -34.53 7.74 -26.17
C GLY A 8 -33.45 8.79 -25.89
N GLU A 9 -33.30 9.22 -24.63
CA GLU A 9 -32.00 9.64 -24.09
C GLU A 9 -31.98 9.35 -22.59
N ASN A 10 -31.23 8.31 -22.27
CA ASN A 10 -30.95 7.78 -20.95
C ASN A 10 -30.01 8.80 -20.27
N SER A 11 -30.57 9.71 -19.48
CA SER A 11 -29.76 10.54 -18.58
C SER A 11 -29.23 9.62 -17.48
N SER A 12 -28.07 9.05 -17.77
CA SER A 12 -27.24 8.28 -16.86
C SER A 12 -27.02 9.09 -15.59
N GLU A 13 -27.84 8.77 -14.60
CA GLU A 13 -27.69 9.19 -13.21
C GLU A 13 -26.41 8.53 -12.68
N TYR A 14 -25.27 9.13 -13.02
CA TYR A 14 -24.01 8.82 -12.38
C TYR A 14 -24.13 9.22 -10.91
N SER A 15 -24.58 8.26 -10.10
CA SER A 15 -24.57 8.33 -8.65
C SER A 15 -23.14 8.55 -8.16
N PHE A 16 -22.79 9.82 -7.97
CA PHE A 16 -21.49 10.30 -7.52
C PHE A 16 -21.20 9.97 -6.04
N ASN A 17 -22.11 9.29 -5.35
CA ASN A 17 -21.99 8.92 -3.94
C ASN A 17 -22.10 7.40 -3.74
N LYS A 18 -21.30 6.62 -4.47
CA LYS A 18 -21.00 5.25 -4.04
C LYS A 18 -19.98 5.33 -2.91
N HIS A 19 -20.46 5.54 -1.70
CA HIS A 19 -19.66 5.23 -0.51
C HIS A 19 -19.43 3.72 -0.53
N SER A 20 -18.20 3.33 -0.89
CA SER A 20 -17.76 1.96 -0.68
C SER A 20 -17.85 1.69 0.82
N THR A 21 -18.94 1.07 1.25
CA THR A 21 -19.01 0.40 2.55
C THR A 21 -18.04 -0.78 2.45
N ALA A 22 -16.74 -0.48 2.49
CA ALA A 22 -15.75 -1.51 2.74
C ALA A 22 -16.18 -2.16 4.06
N PRO A 23 -16.26 -3.50 4.13
CA PRO A 23 -16.42 -4.14 5.42
C PRO A 23 -15.38 -3.53 6.35
N ASN A 24 -15.72 -3.39 7.62
CA ASN A 24 -14.83 -2.89 8.67
C ASN A 24 -13.67 -3.90 8.86
N THR A 25 -12.85 -4.06 7.82
CA THR A 25 -11.58 -4.74 7.85
C THR A 25 -10.69 -3.77 8.58
N GLU A 26 -10.63 -3.96 9.89
CA GLU A 26 -9.52 -3.47 10.70
C GLU A 26 -8.26 -3.63 9.85
N SER A 27 -7.57 -2.52 9.59
CA SER A 27 -6.40 -2.47 8.74
C SER A 27 -5.32 -3.33 9.38
N LYS A 28 -5.32 -4.63 9.10
CA LYS A 28 -4.33 -5.54 9.65
C LYS A 28 -2.98 -5.11 9.09
N PRO A 29 -1.94 -5.02 9.94
CA PRO A 29 -0.62 -4.66 9.47
C PRO A 29 -0.19 -5.65 8.39
N HIS A 30 0.37 -5.12 7.30
CA HIS A 30 0.88 -5.95 6.22
C HIS A 30 2.03 -6.83 6.76
N ARG A 31 2.24 -7.99 6.13
CA ARG A 31 3.33 -8.93 6.52
C ARG A 31 4.69 -8.23 6.59
N CYS A 32 4.93 -7.32 5.64
CA CYS A 32 6.14 -6.51 5.55
C CYS A 32 6.16 -5.24 6.44
N ASN A 33 5.20 -5.06 7.35
CA ASN A 33 5.12 -3.86 8.19
C ASN A 33 6.41 -3.64 9.01
N GLY A 34 7.01 -4.72 9.52
CA GLY A 34 8.29 -4.60 10.25
C GLY A 34 9.43 -4.06 9.38
N HIS A 35 9.51 -4.46 8.11
CA HIS A 35 10.49 -3.89 7.18
C HIS A 35 10.18 -2.44 6.84
N LEU A 36 8.90 -2.05 6.81
CA LEU A 36 8.50 -0.66 6.61
C LEU A 36 8.92 0.22 7.79
N GLU A 37 8.78 -0.27 9.02
CA GLU A 37 9.24 0.44 10.23
C GLU A 37 10.77 0.64 10.23
N ASP A 38 11.53 -0.36 9.79
CA ASP A 38 12.99 -0.25 9.62
C ASP A 38 13.35 0.84 8.59
N VAL A 39 12.60 0.88 7.48
CA VAL A 39 12.73 1.88 6.41
C VAL A 39 12.46 3.28 6.93
N LEU A 40 11.34 3.49 7.63
CA LEU A 40 10.96 4.78 8.22
C LEU A 40 11.97 5.26 9.27
N THR A 41 12.49 4.33 10.07
CA THR A 41 13.55 4.61 11.04
C THR A 41 14.85 5.02 10.35
N GLY A 42 15.19 4.36 9.23
CA GLY A 42 16.35 4.69 8.40
C GLY A 42 16.26 6.08 7.77
N VAL A 43 15.10 6.44 7.19
CA VAL A 43 14.86 7.79 6.63
C VAL A 43 15.09 8.87 7.69
N SER A 44 14.62 8.61 8.92
CA SER A 44 14.66 9.58 10.01
C SER A 44 16.07 9.80 10.57
N LYS A 45 16.98 8.84 10.39
CA LYS A 45 18.35 8.91 10.93
C LYS A 45 19.34 9.56 9.96
N LEU A 46 19.52 8.99 8.77
CA LEU A 46 20.43 9.53 7.73
C LEU A 46 20.02 8.99 6.35
N PRO A 47 19.96 9.82 5.29
CA PRO A 47 19.55 9.37 3.95
C PRO A 47 20.49 8.30 3.35
N MET A 48 21.72 8.18 3.87
CA MET A 48 22.72 7.21 3.42
C MET A 48 22.43 5.76 3.87
N ASP A 49 21.69 5.55 4.96
CA ASP A 49 21.42 4.20 5.52
C ASP A 49 20.03 3.66 5.18
N PHE A 50 19.29 4.36 4.33
CA PHE A 50 17.94 3.98 3.92
C PHE A 50 17.90 2.85 2.86
N ALA A 51 18.93 2.76 2.01
CA ALA A 51 18.89 1.87 0.84
C ALA A 51 18.77 0.38 1.22
N LYS A 52 19.46 -0.05 2.29
CA LYS A 52 19.44 -1.43 2.77
C LYS A 52 18.07 -1.85 3.32
N PRO A 53 17.46 -1.14 4.29
CA PRO A 53 16.13 -1.49 4.77
C PRO A 53 15.08 -1.38 3.67
N PHE A 54 15.22 -0.42 2.73
CA PHE A 54 14.29 -0.28 1.61
C PHE A 54 14.35 -1.47 0.65
N SER A 55 15.55 -1.96 0.33
CA SER A 55 15.71 -3.17 -0.49
C SER A 55 15.12 -4.41 0.19
N ALA A 56 15.23 -4.52 1.52
CA ALA A 56 14.64 -5.62 2.29
C ALA A 56 13.11 -5.54 2.30
N PHE A 57 12.54 -4.34 2.45
CA PHE A 57 11.10 -4.10 2.34
C PHE A 57 10.55 -4.48 0.97
N LEU A 58 11.18 -4.03 -0.11
CA LEU A 58 10.78 -4.40 -1.48
C LEU A 58 10.93 -5.90 -1.74
N SER A 59 11.98 -6.51 -1.21
CA SER A 59 12.16 -7.95 -1.29
C SER A 59 11.04 -8.69 -0.56
N CYS A 60 10.64 -8.23 0.62
CA CYS A 60 9.50 -8.78 1.33
C CYS A 60 8.19 -8.64 0.55
N LEU A 61 7.94 -7.47 -0.08
CA LEU A 61 6.75 -7.25 -0.92
C LEU A 61 6.71 -8.18 -2.13
N LYS A 62 7.87 -8.48 -2.71
CA LYS A 62 8.00 -9.40 -3.85
C LYS A 62 7.94 -10.87 -3.43
N SER A 63 8.30 -11.20 -2.18
CA SER A 63 8.34 -12.58 -1.67
C SER A 63 6.96 -13.14 -1.33
N ASN A 64 6.84 -14.46 -1.46
CA ASN A 64 5.67 -15.21 -1.01
C ASN A 64 5.61 -15.32 0.53
N PRO A 65 4.40 -15.50 1.10
CA PRO A 65 4.24 -15.72 2.53
C PRO A 65 5.05 -16.93 3.00
N GLY A 66 5.92 -16.71 3.99
CA GLY A 66 6.83 -17.73 4.53
C GLY A 66 8.28 -17.67 4.01
N GLN A 67 8.56 -16.84 3.01
CA GLN A 67 9.91 -16.67 2.43
C GLN A 67 10.47 -15.26 2.66
N GLU A 68 10.14 -14.69 3.82
CA GLU A 68 10.44 -13.31 4.14
C GLU A 68 11.93 -13.11 4.41
N PRO A 69 12.55 -12.05 3.87
CA PRO A 69 13.94 -11.73 4.14
C PRO A 69 14.13 -11.38 5.61
N SER A 70 15.33 -11.62 6.16
CA SER A 70 15.65 -11.18 7.52
C SER A 70 15.54 -9.66 7.64
N ARG A 71 15.10 -9.19 8.81
CA ARG A 71 15.01 -7.75 9.11
C ARG A 71 16.38 -7.09 9.05
N TYR A 72 16.39 -5.81 8.70
CA TYR A 72 17.62 -5.03 8.66
C TYR A 72 18.06 -4.72 10.09
N VAL A 73 19.22 -5.24 10.49
CA VAL A 73 19.87 -4.84 11.74
C VAL A 73 20.92 -3.81 11.36
N PRO A 74 20.76 -2.52 11.74
CA PRO A 74 21.83 -1.55 11.52
C PRO A 74 23.07 -2.02 12.28
N ALA A 75 24.20 -2.11 11.57
CA ALA A 75 25.48 -2.29 12.23
C ALA A 75 25.61 -1.16 13.25
N LYS A 76 25.90 -1.52 14.52
CA LYS A 76 26.00 -0.56 15.63
C LYS A 76 26.81 0.66 15.17
N PRO A 77 26.41 1.89 15.55
CA PRO A 77 27.28 3.03 15.35
C PRO A 77 28.61 2.71 16.04
N GLU A 78 29.67 2.64 15.24
CA GLU A 78 31.03 2.65 15.73
C GLU A 78 31.21 4.02 16.39
N GLU A 79 31.16 4.03 17.72
CA GLU A 79 31.43 5.18 18.57
C GLU A 79 32.94 5.50 18.45
N PRO A 80 33.33 6.73 18.07
CA PRO A 80 34.73 7.14 18.03
C PRO A 80 35.32 7.34 19.42
#